data_AF-A0A0B4GT74-F1
#
_entry.id   AF-A0A0B4GT74-F1
#
_cell.length_a   1.000
_cell.length_b   1.000
_cell.length_c   1.000
_cell.angle_alpha   90.00
_cell.angle_beta   90.00
_cell.angle_gamma   90.00
#
_symmetry.space_group_name_H-M   'P 1'
#
loop_
_entity.id
_entity.type
_entity.pdbx_description
1 polymer ?
#
loop_
_entity_poly.entity_id
_entity_poly.type
_entity_poly.pdbx_seq_one_letter_code
_entity_poly.pdbx_strand_id
1 'polypeptide(L)'
;MPPDRPPVHLVIHRDDATVTVVGVYARLTDANTECIFLGKEAGMQLTGESGETAPDGRELMPIEPMRWDSVAGVSCWVETHHVKLARS
;
A
#
# COMPACT_ATOMS: atom_id res chain seq x y z
N MET A 1 5.39 14.01 26.00
CA MET A 1 4.49 13.61 24.90
C MET A 1 4.07 12.18 25.13
N PRO A 2 2.81 11.79 24.95
CA PRO A 2 2.49 10.37 24.81
C PRO A 2 3.32 9.79 23.66
N PRO A 3 3.77 8.53 23.74
CA PRO A 3 4.49 7.92 22.63
C PRO A 3 3.60 7.98 21.40
N ASP A 4 4.14 8.49 20.29
CA ASP A 4 3.45 8.45 19.01
C ASP A 4 3.09 6.99 18.73
N ARG A 5 1.79 6.73 18.55
CA ARG A 5 1.34 5.39 18.19
C ARG A 5 1.96 5.03 16.83
N PRO A 6 2.33 3.77 16.61
CA PRO A 6 2.76 3.32 15.30
C PRO A 6 1.74 3.75 14.24
N PRO A 7 2.19 4.22 13.06
CA PRO A 7 1.26 4.58 11.99
C PRO A 7 0.50 3.34 11.51
N VAL A 8 -0.63 3.58 10.85
CA VAL A 8 -1.37 2.57 10.10
C VAL A 8 -1.25 2.84 8.61
N HIS A 9 -1.32 1.78 7.81
CA HIS A 9 -1.20 1.86 6.37
C HIS A 9 -2.51 1.40 5.74
N LEU A 10 -3.16 2.28 4.99
CA LEU A 10 -4.41 2.00 4.30
C LEU A 10 -4.10 1.57 2.87
N VAL A 11 -4.70 0.47 2.41
CA VAL A 11 -4.77 0.16 0.98
C VAL A 11 -6.07 0.73 0.45
N ILE A 12 -5.95 1.61 -0.54
CA ILE A 12 -7.09 2.32 -1.11
C ILE A 12 -7.19 1.93 -2.57
N HIS A 13 -8.38 1.51 -2.97
CA HIS A 13 -8.72 1.20 -4.35
C HIS A 13 -9.73 2.22 -4.86
N ARG A 14 -9.53 2.68 -6.09
CA ARG A 14 -10.50 3.49 -6.81
C ARG A 14 -10.87 2.81 -8.11
N ASP A 15 -12.16 2.55 -8.29
CA ASP A 15 -12.78 2.34 -9.61
C ASP A 15 -13.55 3.60 -10.01
N ASP A 16 -13.74 3.80 -11.32
CA ASP A 16 -14.53 4.85 -11.98
C ASP A 16 -15.03 6.03 -11.09
N ALA A 17 -16.00 5.78 -10.20
CA ALA A 17 -16.58 6.76 -9.28
C ALA A 17 -16.40 6.46 -7.77
N THR A 18 -15.89 5.29 -7.38
CA THR A 18 -15.85 4.85 -5.97
C THR A 18 -14.42 4.81 -5.45
N VAL A 19 -14.20 5.41 -4.26
CA VAL A 19 -12.95 5.24 -3.50
C VAL A 19 -13.25 4.39 -2.28
N THR A 20 -12.55 3.26 -2.16
CA THR A 20 -12.78 2.25 -1.14
C THR A 20 -11.49 1.98 -0.38
N VAL A 21 -11.57 1.97 0.96
CA VAL A 21 -10.50 1.43 1.80
C VAL A 21 -10.63 -0.09 1.80
N VAL A 22 -9.68 -0.77 1.17
CA VAL A 22 -9.65 -2.24 1.05
C VAL A 22 -9.20 -2.87 2.36
N GLY A 23 -8.22 -2.27 3.02
CA GLY A 23 -7.66 -2.80 4.25
C GLY A 23 -6.82 -1.80 5.03
N VAL A 24 -6.59 -2.12 6.30
CA VAL A 24 -5.78 -1.35 7.24
C VAL A 24 -4.71 -2.27 7.82
N TYR A 25 -3.45 -1.89 7.66
CA TYR A 25 -2.29 -2.72 8.00
C TYR A 25 -1.38 -2.02 9.00
N ALA A 26 -0.79 -2.80 9.90
CA ALA A 26 0.20 -2.31 10.86
C ALA A 26 1.60 -2.14 10.24
N ARG A 27 1.90 -2.86 9.14
CA ARG A 27 3.19 -2.80 8.45
C ARG A 27 3.01 -2.34 7.01
N LEU A 28 3.86 -1.44 6.57
CA LEU A 28 3.87 -0.94 5.19
C LEU A 28 4.08 -2.07 4.17
N THR A 29 4.92 -3.05 4.50
CA THR A 29 5.19 -4.21 3.63
C THR A 29 3.94 -5.03 3.34
N ASP A 30 3.05 -5.17 4.33
CA ASP A 30 1.82 -5.95 4.17
C ASP A 30 0.83 -5.19 3.29
N ALA A 31 0.69 -3.87 3.49
CA ALA A 31 -0.13 -3.01 2.63
C ALA A 31 0.41 -2.96 1.19
N ASN A 32 1.72 -2.87 1.01
CA ASN A 32 2.36 -2.89 -0.31
C ASN A 32 2.16 -4.24 -1.01
N THR A 33 2.25 -5.35 -0.27
CA THR A 33 1.95 -6.69 -0.80
C THR A 33 0.53 -6.78 -1.34
N GLU A 34 -0.45 -6.31 -0.55
CA GLU A 34 -1.86 -6.27 -0.99
C GLU A 34 -2.04 -5.39 -2.23
N CYS A 35 -1.46 -4.18 -2.24
CA CYS A 35 -1.56 -3.25 -3.35
C CYS A 35 -0.98 -3.84 -4.65
N ILE A 36 0.13 -4.58 -4.55
CA ILE A 36 0.75 -5.30 -5.69
C ILE A 36 -0.15 -6.45 -6.15
N PHE A 37 -0.67 -7.24 -5.20
CA PHE A 37 -1.58 -8.35 -5.49
C PHE A 37 -2.81 -7.86 -6.26
N LEU A 38 -3.45 -6.77 -5.82
CA LEU A 38 -4.58 -6.15 -6.53
C LEU A 38 -4.22 -5.66 -7.94
N GLY A 39 -2.99 -5.17 -8.12
CA GLY A 39 -2.50 -4.80 -9.46
C GLY A 39 -2.38 -6.02 -10.39
N LYS A 40 -1.89 -7.15 -9.87
CA LYS A 40 -1.80 -8.41 -10.63
C LYS A 40 -3.16 -8.94 -11.02
N GLU A 41 -4.12 -8.93 -10.09
CA GLU A 41 -5.51 -9.33 -10.35
C GLU A 41 -6.17 -8.40 -11.39
N ALA A 42 -5.78 -7.13 -11.43
CA ALA A 42 -6.21 -6.17 -12.45
C ALA A 42 -5.45 -6.31 -13.79
N GLY A 43 -4.53 -7.27 -13.93
CA GLY A 43 -3.73 -7.49 -15.13
C GLY A 43 -2.63 -6.46 -15.38
N MET A 44 -2.26 -5.68 -14.36
CA MET A 44 -1.19 -4.68 -14.46
C MET A 44 0.19 -5.37 -14.47
N GLN A 45 1.09 -4.88 -15.33
CA GLN A 45 2.52 -5.18 -15.22
C GLN A 45 3.18 -4.09 -14.38
N LEU A 46 3.51 -4.41 -13.13
CA LEU A 46 4.06 -3.43 -12.19
C LEU A 46 5.59 -3.45 -12.26
N THR A 47 6.19 -2.32 -12.61
CA THR A 47 7.65 -2.20 -12.81
C THR A 47 8.47 -2.19 -11.51
N GLY A 48 7.82 -2.27 -10.35
CA GLY A 48 8.44 -2.27 -9.01
C GLY A 48 8.30 -3.58 -8.23
N GLU A 49 7.81 -4.66 -8.85
CA GLU A 49 7.73 -5.99 -8.22
C GLU A 49 9.12 -6.58 -7.94
N SER A 50 10.09 -6.22 -8.78
CA SER A 50 11.49 -6.55 -8.62
C SER A 50 12.10 -5.63 -7.57
N GLY A 51 11.63 -5.76 -6.34
CA GLY A 51 12.38 -5.35 -5.17
C GLY A 51 13.80 -5.84 -5.30
N GLU A 52 14.78 -4.94 -5.21
CA GLU A 52 16.20 -5.30 -5.26
C GLU A 52 16.44 -6.58 -4.44
N THR A 53 17.19 -7.55 -4.93
CA THR A 53 17.46 -8.73 -4.11
C THR A 53 18.51 -8.34 -3.09
N ALA A 54 18.18 -8.41 -1.80
CA ALA A 54 19.17 -8.22 -0.75
C ALA A 54 20.31 -9.24 -0.91
N PRO A 55 21.53 -8.95 -0.41
CA PRO A 55 22.67 -9.88 -0.51
C PRO A 55 22.41 -11.28 0.09
N ASP A 56 21.39 -11.41 0.93
CA ASP A 56 20.93 -12.66 1.55
C ASP A 56 19.81 -13.38 0.78
N GLY A 57 19.45 -12.90 -0.42
CA GLY A 57 18.48 -13.52 -1.31
C GLY A 57 17.02 -13.15 -1.04
N ARG A 58 16.74 -12.18 -0.16
CA ARG A 58 15.38 -11.71 0.11
C ARG A 58 14.95 -10.67 -0.92
N GLU A 59 13.71 -10.78 -1.42
CA GLU A 59 13.08 -9.72 -2.22
C GLU A 59 12.91 -8.46 -1.36
N LEU A 60 13.54 -7.35 -1.76
CA LEU A 60 13.38 -6.07 -1.07
C LEU A 60 12.05 -5.44 -1.47
N MET A 61 11.00 -5.76 -0.72
CA MET A 61 9.72 -5.08 -0.88
C MET A 61 9.90 -3.55 -0.83
N PRO A 62 9.11 -2.79 -1.60
CA PRO A 62 9.16 -1.34 -1.60
C PRO A 62 9.02 -0.79 -0.16
N ILE A 63 9.98 0.06 0.23
CA ILE A 63 9.98 0.75 1.53
C ILE A 63 9.13 2.04 1.50
N GLU A 64 8.70 2.44 0.31
CA GLU A 64 7.78 3.56 0.09
C GLU A 64 6.36 3.05 -0.15
N PRO A 65 5.32 3.83 0.17
CA PRO A 65 3.94 3.46 -0.14
C PRO A 65 3.72 3.22 -1.63
N MET A 66 3.20 2.04 -1.97
CA MET A 66 2.96 1.65 -3.35
C MET A 66 1.80 2.42 -3.98
N ARG A 67 1.90 2.65 -5.30
CA ARG A 67 0.81 3.18 -6.12
C ARG A 67 0.89 2.62 -7.53
N TRP A 68 -0.26 2.34 -8.12
CA TRP A 68 -0.41 2.15 -9.56
C TRP A 68 -1.72 2.75 -10.06
N ASP A 69 -1.72 3.10 -11.34
CA ASP A 69 -2.85 3.64 -12.07
C ASP A 69 -2.96 2.89 -13.40
N SER A 70 -4.14 2.38 -13.73
CA SER A 70 -4.41 1.71 -15.00
C SER A 70 -4.93 2.70 -16.06
N VAL A 71 -4.78 2.32 -17.32
CA VAL A 71 -5.35 3.09 -18.45
C VAL A 71 -6.88 3.11 -18.44
N ALA A 72 -7.51 2.17 -17.73
CA ALA A 72 -8.96 2.09 -17.57
C ALA A 72 -9.49 3.00 -16.43
N GLY A 73 -8.63 3.80 -15.80
CA GLY A 73 -9.01 4.73 -14.72
C GLY A 73 -9.08 4.11 -13.33
N VAL A 74 -8.81 2.81 -13.21
CA VAL A 74 -8.69 2.10 -11.94
C VAL A 74 -7.34 2.38 -11.31
N SER A 75 -7.32 2.67 -10.01
CA SER A 75 -6.10 3.00 -9.27
C SER A 75 -6.06 2.24 -7.95
N CYS A 76 -4.88 1.89 -7.48
CA CYS A 76 -4.67 1.42 -6.11
C CYS A 76 -3.42 2.06 -5.52
N TRP A 77 -3.49 2.46 -4.25
CA TRP A 77 -2.36 3.05 -3.56
C TRP A 77 -2.38 2.81 -2.06
N VAL A 78 -1.23 3.00 -1.42
CA VAL A 78 -1.06 2.91 0.02
C VAL A 78 -0.92 4.30 0.63
N GLU A 79 -1.64 4.57 1.72
CA GLU A 79 -1.49 5.79 2.52
C GLU A 79 -1.05 5.47 3.94
N THR A 80 -0.10 6.24 4.47
CA THR A 80 0.36 6.12 5.86
C THR A 80 -0.29 7.19 6.73
N HIS A 81 -0.98 6.77 7.78
CA HIS A 81 -1.71 7.66 8.69
C HIS A 81 -1.22 7.51 10.14
N HIS A 82 -0.88 8.63 10.77
CA HIS A 82 -0.57 8.67 12.20
C HIS A 82 -1.86 8.76 13.02
N VAL A 83 -2.08 7.77 13.88
CA VAL A 83 -3.28 7.70 14.71
C VAL A 83 -3.16 8.67 15.88
N LYS A 84 -4.02 9.69 15.90
CA LYS A 84 -4.18 10.58 17.05
C LYS A 84 -5.28 10.05 17.95
N LEU A 85 -5.09 10.18 19.27
CA LEU A 85 -6.17 9.98 20.23
C LEU A 85 -7.26 11.01 19.93
N ALA A 86 -8.46 10.54 19.56
CA ALA A 86 -9.63 11.39 19.55
C ALA A 86 -9.91 11.83 20.98
N ARG A 87 -10.00 13.15 21.21
CA ARG A 87 -10.51 13.67 22.49
C ARG A 87 -12.01 13.41 22.48
N SER A 88 -12.45 12.54 23.39
CA SER A 88 -13.86 12.31 23.72
C SER A 88 -14.45 13.50 24.45
#